data_AF-A0A1U7LY19-F1
#
_entry.id   AF-A0A1U7LY19-F1
#
_cell.length_a   1.000
_cell.length_b   1.000
_cell.length_c   1.000
_cell.angle_alpha   90.00
_cell.angle_beta   90.00
_cell.angle_gamma   90.00
#
_symmetry.space_group_name_H-M   'P 1'
#
loop_
_entity.id
_entity.type
_entity.pdbx_description
1 polymer ?
#
loop_
_entity_poly.entity_id
_entity_poly.type
_entity_poly.pdbx_seq_one_letter_code
_entity_poly.pdbx_strand_id
1 'polypeptide(L)'
;MKKLKKFAFAGIMIMALSTSVFAVGKLPKEALDKNINIYINNNIQTIPEDMGKAYLDKNTNRVMVPIRYISENMGAQINYYQKKETKTSGILIGAVDVLVEIDINSTKAKVNKEGIDNTVDLDSPAILYDGRTYVPIRFISETLGLSVDWKDDSVYISGKFKTKGKRYNYEEDNKESKVNESNTNATNRDESSKELKTPIDTVQDKKSSYSIF
;
A
#
# COMPACT_ATOMS: atom_id res chain seq x y z
N MET A 1 22.33 26.46 60.81
CA MET A 1 23.38 25.41 60.94
C MET A 1 22.74 24.11 61.40
N LYS A 2 23.28 22.97 60.94
CA LYS A 2 23.01 21.55 61.30
C LYS A 2 21.81 20.88 60.62
N LYS A 3 21.88 19.67 60.07
CA LYS A 3 22.94 18.81 59.49
C LYS A 3 22.19 17.84 58.56
N LEU A 4 22.65 17.69 57.31
CA LEU A 4 22.15 16.75 56.30
C LEU A 4 22.49 15.30 56.71
N LYS A 5 21.49 14.42 56.87
CA LYS A 5 21.73 12.98 57.00
C LYS A 5 21.57 12.33 55.63
N LYS A 6 22.69 11.83 55.11
CA LYS A 6 22.79 11.03 53.89
C LYS A 6 22.10 9.68 54.14
N PHE A 7 21.07 9.37 53.36
CA PHE A 7 20.62 7.99 53.18
C PHE A 7 20.85 7.62 51.72
N ALA A 8 21.91 6.84 51.49
CA ALA A 8 22.12 6.13 50.25
C ALA A 8 21.10 4.98 50.19
N PHE A 9 20.00 5.20 49.48
CA PHE A 9 19.14 4.10 49.05
C PHE A 9 19.65 3.63 47.69
N ALA A 10 20.34 2.48 47.70
CA ALA A 10 20.66 1.75 46.49
C ALA A 10 19.35 1.35 45.81
N GLY A 11 18.92 2.14 44.82
CA GLY A 11 17.79 1.83 43.98
C GLY A 11 18.14 0.62 43.11
N ILE A 12 17.65 -0.55 43.49
CA ILE A 12 17.52 -1.67 42.56
C ILE A 12 16.49 -1.22 41.53
N MET A 13 16.98 -0.63 40.44
CA MET A 13 16.22 -0.36 39.23
C MET A 13 15.89 -1.71 38.60
N ILE A 14 14.75 -2.29 38.98
CA ILE A 14 14.17 -3.41 38.26
C ILE A 14 13.77 -2.84 36.89
N MET A 15 14.69 -2.93 35.92
CA MET A 15 14.34 -2.88 34.51
C MET A 15 13.40 -4.06 34.28
N ALA A 16 12.09 -3.82 34.40
CA ALA A 16 11.10 -4.65 33.76
C ALA A 16 11.34 -4.50 32.26
N LEU A 17 12.23 -5.33 31.71
CA LEU A 17 12.29 -5.61 30.29
C LEU A 17 10.92 -6.20 29.96
N SER A 18 10.00 -5.34 29.54
CA SER A 18 8.78 -5.75 28.88
C SER A 18 9.19 -6.44 27.59
N THR A 19 9.53 -7.73 27.67
CA THR A 19 9.56 -8.60 26.52
C THR A 19 8.11 -8.72 26.10
N SER A 20 7.65 -7.76 25.31
CA SER A 20 6.49 -7.95 24.45
C SER A 20 6.81 -9.15 23.59
N VAL A 21 6.34 -10.32 24.03
CA VAL A 21 6.35 -11.54 23.25
C VAL A 21 5.45 -11.25 22.06
N PHE A 22 6.03 -10.81 20.95
CA PHE A 22 5.34 -10.80 19.68
C PHE A 22 4.95 -12.25 19.42
N ALA A 23 3.65 -12.53 19.39
CA ALA A 23 3.15 -13.88 19.14
C ALA A 23 3.73 -14.37 17.80
N VAL A 24 4.43 -15.50 17.85
CA VAL A 24 5.02 -16.12 16.67
C VAL A 24 3.90 -16.47 15.69
N GLY A 25 4.07 -16.04 14.43
CA GLY A 25 3.17 -16.14 13.27
C GLY A 25 1.95 -17.05 13.39
N LYS A 26 0.91 -16.60 14.09
CA LYS A 26 -0.39 -17.28 14.06
C LYS A 26 -0.99 -17.12 12.66
N LEU A 27 -1.66 -18.15 12.18
CA LEU A 27 -2.39 -18.11 10.92
C LEU A 27 -3.84 -17.65 11.16
N PRO A 28 -4.50 -17.04 10.16
CA PRO A 28 -5.93 -16.76 10.20
C PRO A 28 -6.76 -18.03 10.47
N LYS A 29 -7.96 -17.88 11.04
CA LYS A 29 -8.88 -19.02 11.30
C LYS A 29 -9.32 -19.72 10.01
N GLU A 30 -9.17 -19.02 8.91
CA GLU A 30 -9.50 -19.42 7.56
C GLU A 30 -8.37 -20.23 6.91
N ALA A 31 -7.19 -20.29 7.53
CA ALA A 31 -6.11 -21.13 7.04
C ALA A 31 -6.42 -22.62 7.22
N LEU A 32 -6.24 -23.40 6.15
CA LEU A 32 -6.21 -24.85 6.22
C LEU A 32 -4.90 -25.34 6.83
N ASP A 33 -4.99 -26.43 7.60
CA ASP A 33 -3.84 -27.15 8.14
C ASP A 33 -3.17 -27.98 7.03
N LYS A 34 -2.49 -27.28 6.12
CA LYS A 34 -1.73 -27.84 5.01
C LYS A 34 -0.39 -27.13 4.92
N ASN A 35 0.68 -27.92 4.77
CA ASN A 35 1.99 -27.40 4.42
C ASN A 35 2.03 -27.08 2.93
N ILE A 36 2.15 -25.79 2.61
CA ILE A 36 2.28 -25.32 1.23
C ILE A 36 3.74 -24.97 0.97
N ASN A 37 4.36 -25.66 0.03
CA ASN A 37 5.70 -25.29 -0.43
C ASN A 37 5.60 -24.26 -1.55
N ILE A 38 6.54 -23.33 -1.58
CA ILE A 38 6.64 -22.33 -2.66
C ILE A 38 8.01 -22.50 -3.30
N TYR A 39 8.02 -22.66 -4.62
CA TYR A 39 9.23 -22.75 -5.42
C TYR A 39 9.28 -21.54 -6.35
N ILE A 40 10.42 -20.85 -6.40
CA ILE A 40 10.70 -19.78 -7.36
C ILE A 40 11.88 -20.23 -8.21
N ASN A 41 11.67 -20.39 -9.52
CA ASN A 41 12.67 -20.91 -10.45
C ASN A 41 13.36 -22.18 -9.90
N ASN A 42 12.54 -23.14 -9.46
CA ASN A 42 12.91 -24.43 -8.88
C ASN A 42 13.62 -24.38 -7.51
N ASN A 43 13.84 -23.19 -6.93
CA ASN A 43 14.40 -23.05 -5.58
C ASN A 43 13.28 -22.96 -4.55
N ILE A 44 13.32 -23.83 -3.55
CA ILE A 44 12.39 -23.79 -2.42
C ILE A 44 12.56 -22.49 -1.64
N GLN A 45 11.44 -21.85 -1.32
CA GLN A 45 11.40 -20.63 -0.52
C GLN A 45 11.03 -20.97 0.91
N THR A 46 11.80 -20.45 1.86
CA THR A 46 11.53 -20.60 3.30
C THR A 46 11.26 -19.23 3.88
N ILE A 47 9.99 -18.97 4.18
CA ILE A 47 9.56 -17.72 4.81
C ILE A 47 10.01 -17.72 6.28
N PRO A 48 10.82 -16.74 6.71
CA PRO A 48 11.18 -16.59 8.12
C PRO A 48 9.93 -16.46 9.00
N GLU A 49 9.90 -17.12 10.16
CA GLU A 49 8.69 -17.16 11.00
C GLU A 49 8.23 -15.78 11.48
N ASP A 50 9.15 -14.84 11.66
CA ASP A 50 8.89 -13.46 12.01
C ASP A 50 8.23 -12.67 10.86
N MET A 51 8.50 -13.05 9.60
CA MET A 51 7.83 -12.51 8.41
C MET A 51 6.46 -13.15 8.13
N GLY A 52 6.07 -14.18 8.87
CA GLY A 52 4.79 -14.87 8.77
C GLY A 52 4.89 -16.24 8.09
N LYS A 53 3.74 -16.81 7.71
CA LYS A 53 3.67 -18.14 7.08
C LYS A 53 2.68 -18.10 5.91
N ALA A 54 3.04 -18.72 4.79
CA ALA A 54 2.10 -18.94 3.71
C ALA A 54 1.01 -19.92 4.17
N TYR A 55 -0.22 -19.74 3.69
CA TYR A 55 -1.32 -20.65 4.02
C TYR A 55 -2.31 -20.76 2.86
N LEU A 56 -3.04 -21.88 2.82
CA LEU A 56 -4.18 -22.05 1.92
C LEU A 56 -5.45 -21.55 2.61
N ASP A 57 -6.09 -20.53 2.04
CA ASP A 57 -7.37 -20.03 2.54
C ASP A 57 -8.50 -21.00 2.19
N LYS A 58 -9.23 -21.48 3.20
CA LYS A 58 -10.35 -22.42 3.04
C LYS A 58 -11.56 -21.81 2.32
N ASN A 59 -11.73 -20.49 2.37
CA ASN A 59 -12.89 -19.82 1.78
C ASN A 59 -12.71 -19.59 0.28
N THR A 60 -11.49 -19.22 -0.13
CA THR A 60 -11.20 -18.85 -1.52
C THR A 60 -10.39 -19.91 -2.27
N ASN A 61 -9.87 -20.92 -1.56
CA ASN A 61 -8.95 -21.92 -2.09
C ASN A 61 -7.77 -21.27 -2.81
N ARG A 62 -7.19 -20.23 -2.19
CA ARG A 62 -6.03 -19.50 -2.69
C ARG A 62 -4.91 -19.52 -1.67
N VAL A 63 -3.68 -19.65 -2.19
CA VAL A 63 -2.48 -19.56 -1.36
C VAL A 63 -2.20 -18.10 -1.09
N MET A 64 -2.29 -17.74 0.18
CA MET A 64 -2.05 -16.42 0.73
C MET A 64 -0.64 -16.35 1.28
N VAL A 65 0.08 -15.28 0.95
CA VAL A 65 1.48 -15.11 1.32
C VAL A 65 1.73 -13.72 1.93
N PRO A 66 2.60 -13.60 2.94
CA PRO A 66 3.05 -12.31 3.43
C PRO A 66 3.73 -11.54 2.29
N ILE A 67 3.16 -10.39 1.93
CA ILE A 67 3.55 -9.70 0.70
C ILE A 67 5.00 -9.22 0.71
N ARG A 68 5.52 -8.86 1.89
CA ARG A 68 6.90 -8.39 2.08
C ARG A 68 7.93 -9.41 1.60
N TYR A 69 7.86 -10.63 2.12
CA TYR A 69 8.81 -11.68 1.78
C TYR A 69 8.82 -11.99 0.27
N ILE A 70 7.63 -12.04 -0.33
CA ILE A 70 7.49 -12.34 -1.76
C ILE A 70 8.01 -11.19 -2.63
N SER A 71 7.68 -9.94 -2.28
CA SER A 71 8.16 -8.77 -3.03
C SER A 71 9.68 -8.66 -3.07
N GLU A 72 10.37 -8.91 -1.95
CA GLU A 72 11.82 -8.84 -1.85
C GLU A 72 12.49 -9.87 -2.77
N ASN A 73 12.01 -11.12 -2.75
CA ASN A 73 12.50 -12.20 -3.61
C ASN A 73 12.23 -11.96 -5.10
N MET A 74 11.20 -11.16 -5.42
CA MET A 74 10.82 -10.84 -6.79
C MET A 74 11.39 -9.49 -7.29
N GLY A 75 12.20 -8.81 -6.48
CA GLY A 75 12.80 -7.52 -6.84
C GLY A 75 11.81 -6.35 -6.87
N ALA A 76 10.68 -6.48 -6.17
CA ALA A 76 9.66 -5.47 -6.01
C ALA A 76 9.80 -4.76 -4.65
N GLN A 77 9.43 -3.49 -4.59
CA GLN A 77 9.39 -2.68 -3.38
C GLN A 77 7.94 -2.52 -2.93
N ILE A 78 7.73 -2.41 -1.62
CA ILE A 78 6.41 -2.20 -1.03
C ILE A 78 6.37 -0.91 -0.24
N ASN A 79 5.34 -0.12 -0.50
CA ASN A 79 4.95 1.01 0.34
C ASN A 79 3.53 0.84 0.84
N TYR A 80 3.27 1.29 2.06
CA TYR A 80 1.94 1.28 2.66
C TYR A 80 1.37 2.70 2.62
N TYR A 81 0.08 2.80 2.35
CA TYR A 81 -0.62 4.09 2.39
C TYR A 81 -1.90 4.01 3.21
N GLN A 82 -2.36 5.18 3.63
CA GLN A 82 -3.67 5.37 4.23
C GLN A 82 -4.36 6.57 3.58
N LYS A 83 -5.53 6.32 3.00
CA LYS A 83 -6.40 7.36 2.43
C LYS A 83 -7.22 7.98 3.56
N LYS A 84 -6.98 9.25 3.86
CA LYS A 84 -7.60 9.94 5.02
C LYS A 84 -9.11 10.08 4.88
N GLU A 85 -9.59 10.36 3.68
CA GLU A 85 -11.01 10.61 3.39
C GLU A 85 -11.87 9.35 3.57
N THR A 86 -11.42 8.24 3.02
CA THR A 86 -12.11 6.94 3.06
C THR A 86 -11.73 6.10 4.29
N LYS A 87 -10.70 6.50 5.04
CA LYS A 87 -10.06 5.72 6.11
C LYS A 87 -9.62 4.32 5.65
N THR A 88 -9.34 4.15 4.36
CA THR A 88 -8.85 2.89 3.82
C THR A 88 -7.33 2.84 3.87
N SER A 89 -6.80 1.66 4.20
CA SER A 89 -5.37 1.38 4.11
C SER A 89 -5.11 0.51 2.90
N GLY A 90 -3.92 0.60 2.33
CA GLY A 90 -3.56 -0.20 1.17
C GLY A 90 -2.06 -0.33 1.00
N ILE A 91 -1.69 -1.04 -0.05
CA ILE A 91 -0.32 -1.33 -0.42
C ILE A 91 -0.05 -0.90 -1.85
N LEU A 92 1.18 -0.46 -2.07
CA LEU A 92 1.74 -0.17 -3.37
C LEU A 92 2.93 -1.08 -3.59
N ILE A 93 2.92 -1.78 -4.72
CA ILE A 93 3.98 -2.72 -5.10
C ILE A 93 4.62 -2.18 -6.37
N GLY A 94 5.84 -1.67 -6.24
CA GLY A 94 6.63 -1.13 -7.34
C GLY A 94 7.66 -2.16 -7.81
N ALA A 95 7.53 -2.58 -9.06
CA ALA A 95 8.55 -3.36 -9.76
C ALA A 95 8.99 -2.62 -11.02
N VAL A 96 9.87 -3.24 -11.79
CA VAL A 96 10.32 -2.68 -13.07
C VAL A 96 9.15 -2.65 -14.06
N ASP A 97 8.83 -1.44 -14.53
CA ASP A 97 7.72 -1.11 -15.42
C ASP A 97 6.32 -1.47 -14.92
N VAL A 98 6.17 -1.84 -13.64
CA VAL A 98 4.89 -2.24 -13.06
C VAL A 98 4.68 -1.57 -11.71
N LEU A 99 3.53 -0.93 -11.53
CA LEU A 99 3.04 -0.42 -10.25
C LEU A 99 1.67 -1.01 -9.95
N VAL A 100 1.52 -1.61 -8.77
CA VAL A 100 0.25 -2.19 -8.32
C VAL A 100 -0.23 -1.44 -7.08
N GLU A 101 -1.44 -0.92 -7.11
CA GLU A 101 -2.14 -0.33 -5.97
C GLU A 101 -3.29 -1.25 -5.54
N ILE A 102 -3.31 -1.63 -4.26
CA ILE A 102 -4.35 -2.50 -3.69
C ILE A 102 -4.83 -1.93 -2.37
N ASP A 103 -6.13 -1.64 -2.27
CA ASP A 103 -6.77 -1.36 -0.99
C ASP A 103 -6.97 -2.66 -0.20
N ILE A 104 -6.70 -2.65 1.11
CA ILE A 104 -6.95 -3.80 1.98
C ILE A 104 -8.45 -4.12 1.99
N ASN A 105 -8.78 -5.41 1.97
CA ASN A 105 -10.11 -6.00 1.85
C ASN A 105 -10.79 -5.77 0.49
N SER A 106 -10.07 -5.28 -0.52
CA SER A 106 -10.54 -5.18 -1.90
C SER A 106 -10.15 -6.42 -2.70
N THR A 107 -11.05 -6.88 -3.58
CA THR A 107 -10.76 -7.85 -4.64
C THR A 107 -10.39 -7.17 -5.95
N LYS A 108 -10.11 -5.86 -5.94
CA LYS A 108 -9.69 -5.10 -7.11
C LYS A 108 -8.36 -4.40 -6.83
N ALA A 109 -7.49 -4.42 -7.82
CA ALA A 109 -6.24 -3.69 -7.83
C ALA A 109 -6.14 -2.81 -9.08
N LYS A 110 -5.49 -1.65 -8.94
CA LYS A 110 -5.04 -0.86 -10.09
C LYS A 110 -3.63 -1.29 -10.44
N VAL A 111 -3.39 -1.56 -11.70
CA VAL A 111 -2.10 -2.00 -12.22
C VAL A 111 -1.69 -1.06 -13.36
N ASN A 112 -0.64 -0.29 -13.14
CA ASN A 112 0.04 0.43 -14.21
C ASN A 112 1.15 -0.46 -14.76
N LYS A 113 1.10 -0.82 -16.04
CA LYS A 113 2.19 -1.52 -16.75
C LYS A 113 2.67 -0.65 -17.90
N GLU A 114 3.95 -0.26 -17.88
CA GLU A 114 4.56 0.53 -18.96
C GLU A 114 3.76 1.82 -19.29
N GLY A 115 3.16 2.45 -18.27
CA GLY A 115 2.35 3.66 -18.43
C GLY A 115 0.87 3.41 -18.75
N ILE A 116 0.44 2.16 -18.91
CA ILE A 116 -0.96 1.79 -19.19
C ILE A 116 -1.65 1.35 -17.90
N ASP A 117 -2.68 2.09 -17.49
CA ASP A 117 -3.50 1.77 -16.32
C ASP A 117 -4.57 0.73 -16.64
N ASN A 118 -4.67 -0.28 -15.79
CA ASN A 118 -5.69 -1.33 -15.85
C ASN A 118 -6.24 -1.59 -14.45
N THR A 119 -7.51 -2.01 -14.37
CA THR A 119 -8.07 -2.59 -13.14
C THR A 119 -8.09 -4.10 -13.31
N VAL A 120 -7.52 -4.82 -12.34
CA VAL A 120 -7.43 -6.28 -12.34
C VAL A 120 -8.12 -6.82 -11.09
N ASP A 121 -8.92 -7.86 -11.28
CA ASP A 121 -9.58 -8.55 -10.18
C ASP A 121 -8.63 -9.56 -9.51
N LEU A 122 -8.76 -9.68 -8.19
CA LEU A 122 -8.09 -10.68 -7.37
C LEU A 122 -9.08 -11.78 -7.04
N ASP A 123 -8.65 -13.03 -7.16
CA ASP A 123 -9.44 -14.20 -6.75
C ASP A 123 -9.76 -14.25 -5.24
N SER A 124 -9.00 -13.51 -4.44
CA SER A 124 -9.20 -13.37 -2.99
C SER A 124 -8.67 -12.00 -2.54
N PRO A 125 -9.35 -11.30 -1.62
CA PRO A 125 -8.94 -9.96 -1.23
C PRO A 125 -7.56 -9.96 -0.54
N ALA A 126 -6.83 -8.85 -0.69
CA ALA A 126 -5.69 -8.61 0.17
C ALA A 126 -6.17 -8.37 1.61
N ILE A 127 -5.60 -9.05 2.60
CA ILE A 127 -6.03 -8.93 3.99
C ILE A 127 -4.90 -8.45 4.89
N LEU A 128 -5.25 -7.74 5.97
CA LEU A 128 -4.32 -7.41 7.05
C LEU A 128 -4.58 -8.36 8.22
N TYR A 129 -3.58 -9.17 8.57
CA TYR A 129 -3.67 -10.11 9.67
C TYR A 129 -2.36 -10.16 10.45
N ASP A 130 -2.45 -10.09 11.78
CA ASP A 130 -1.28 -10.11 12.69
C ASP A 130 -0.17 -9.14 12.26
N GLY A 131 -0.56 -7.90 11.90
CA GLY A 131 0.34 -6.84 11.46
C GLY A 131 0.97 -7.05 10.08
N ARG A 132 0.55 -8.06 9.32
CA ARG A 132 1.10 -8.41 8.00
C ARG A 132 0.02 -8.38 6.94
N THR A 133 0.38 -7.92 5.75
CA THR A 133 -0.52 -7.97 4.59
C THR A 133 -0.32 -9.28 3.84
N TYR A 134 -1.41 -10.01 3.64
CA TYR A 134 -1.46 -11.23 2.88
C TYR A 134 -2.17 -10.98 1.55
N VAL A 135 -1.60 -11.51 0.47
CA VAL A 135 -2.14 -11.35 -0.89
C VAL A 135 -2.08 -12.72 -1.59
N PRO A 136 -2.98 -13.02 -2.54
CA PRO A 136 -2.87 -14.24 -3.34
C PRO A 136 -1.57 -14.26 -4.12
N ILE A 137 -0.79 -15.33 -3.96
CA ILE A 137 0.53 -15.45 -4.58
C ILE A 137 0.47 -15.41 -6.11
N ARG A 138 -0.60 -15.97 -6.70
CA ARG A 138 -0.83 -15.97 -8.15
C ARG A 138 -0.98 -14.56 -8.70
N PHE A 139 -1.86 -13.75 -8.07
CA PHE A 139 -2.12 -12.39 -8.50
C PHE A 139 -0.83 -11.57 -8.59
N ILE A 140 0.01 -11.63 -7.56
CA ILE A 140 1.29 -10.89 -7.53
C ILE A 140 2.25 -11.42 -8.59
N SER A 141 2.39 -12.73 -8.70
CA SER A 141 3.31 -13.36 -9.64
C SER A 141 2.96 -13.05 -11.10
N GLU A 142 1.70 -13.22 -11.48
CA GLU A 142 1.21 -12.95 -12.84
C GLU A 142 1.22 -11.46 -13.17
N THR A 143 0.91 -10.61 -12.19
CA THR A 143 1.01 -9.15 -12.36
C THR A 143 2.44 -8.73 -12.69
N LEU A 144 3.43 -9.40 -12.10
CA LEU A 144 4.86 -9.20 -12.37
C LEU A 144 5.38 -9.97 -13.61
N GLY A 145 4.50 -10.62 -14.37
CA GLY A 145 4.83 -11.30 -15.62
C GLY A 145 5.44 -12.70 -15.45
N LEU A 146 5.25 -13.33 -14.28
CA LEU A 146 5.68 -14.69 -14.00
C LEU A 146 4.54 -15.67 -14.17
N SER A 147 4.89 -16.93 -14.45
CA SER A 147 3.94 -18.03 -14.54
C SER A 147 3.82 -18.74 -13.21
N VAL A 148 2.60 -19.16 -12.85
CA VAL A 148 2.31 -19.89 -11.62
C VAL A 148 1.62 -21.20 -11.94
N ASP A 149 2.19 -22.29 -11.45
CA ASP A 149 1.60 -23.62 -11.47
C ASP A 149 1.38 -24.14 -10.05
N TRP A 150 0.43 -25.06 -9.88
CA TRP A 150 0.14 -25.69 -8.61
C TRP A 150 0.09 -27.21 -8.78
N LYS A 151 0.97 -27.92 -8.07
CA LYS A 151 1.06 -29.37 -8.10
C LYS A 151 1.47 -29.91 -6.73
N ASP A 152 0.84 -30.99 -6.28
CA ASP A 152 1.19 -31.71 -5.04
C ASP A 152 1.32 -30.77 -3.82
N ASP A 153 0.26 -29.97 -3.56
CA ASP A 153 0.21 -28.97 -2.48
C ASP A 153 1.39 -27.96 -2.51
N SER A 154 2.00 -27.76 -3.68
CA SER A 154 3.15 -26.89 -3.87
C SER A 154 2.94 -25.89 -5.01
N VAL A 155 3.24 -24.62 -4.76
CA VAL A 155 3.18 -23.54 -5.75
C VAL A 155 4.52 -23.41 -6.46
N TYR A 156 4.51 -23.44 -7.78
CA TYR A 156 5.68 -23.27 -8.63
C TYR A 156 5.57 -21.96 -9.40
N ILE A 157 6.47 -21.04 -9.12
CA ILE A 157 6.60 -19.77 -9.83
C ILE A 157 7.82 -19.87 -10.74
N SER A 158 7.64 -19.53 -12.01
CA SER A 158 8.72 -19.54 -12.99
C SER A 158 8.67 -18.30 -13.88
N GLY A 159 9.84 -17.81 -14.27
CA GLY A 159 9.95 -16.68 -15.18
C GLY A 159 11.21 -15.86 -14.94
N LYS A 160 11.37 -14.82 -15.76
CA LYS A 160 12.49 -13.89 -15.65
C LYS A 160 12.01 -12.61 -14.99
N PHE A 161 12.59 -12.27 -13.85
CA PHE A 161 12.38 -10.96 -13.23
C PHE A 161 12.94 -9.87 -14.15
N LYS A 162 12.13 -8.84 -14.42
CA LYS A 162 12.61 -7.66 -15.12
C LYS A 162 13.65 -6.95 -14.24
N THR A 163 14.84 -6.68 -14.81
CA THR A 163 15.95 -6.00 -14.11
C THR A 163 16.27 -4.61 -14.66
N LYS A 164 15.71 -4.25 -15.82
CA LYS A 164 15.92 -2.97 -16.51
C LYS A 164 14.59 -2.38 -16.93
N GLY A 165 14.43 -1.08 -16.74
CA GLY A 165 13.19 -0.34 -17.03
C GLY A 165 12.96 0.75 -15.98
N LYS A 166 11.82 1.41 -16.03
CA LYS A 166 11.44 2.42 -15.02
C LYS A 166 11.16 1.69 -13.70
N ARG A 167 11.81 2.09 -12.61
CA ARG A 167 11.44 1.63 -11.26
C ARG A 167 10.44 2.61 -10.69
N TYR A 168 9.25 2.12 -10.34
CA TYR A 168 8.29 2.93 -9.62
C TYR A 168 8.71 3.02 -8.15
N ASN A 169 9.10 4.22 -7.74
CA ASN A 169 9.42 4.52 -6.35
C ASN A 169 8.42 5.56 -5.84
N TYR A 170 7.48 5.10 -5.02
CA TYR A 170 6.37 5.93 -4.57
C TYR A 170 6.80 7.21 -3.83
N GLU A 171 7.94 7.21 -3.15
CA GLU A 171 8.44 8.40 -2.45
C GLU A 171 8.99 9.48 -3.39
N GLU A 172 9.60 9.08 -4.51
CA GLU A 172 10.17 9.99 -5.51
C GLU A 172 9.09 10.49 -6.49
N ASP A 173 8.23 9.59 -6.99
CA ASP A 173 7.17 9.92 -7.94
C ASP A 173 6.09 10.85 -7.33
N ASN A 174 5.83 10.75 -6.01
CA ASN A 174 4.93 11.68 -5.32
C ASN A 174 5.53 13.06 -5.07
N LYS A 175 6.87 13.19 -4.94
CA LYS A 175 7.50 14.50 -4.82
C LYS A 175 7.35 15.27 -6.14
N GLU A 176 7.54 14.62 -7.27
CA GLU A 176 7.40 15.23 -8.60
C GLU A 176 5.94 15.62 -8.89
N SER A 177 4.98 14.77 -8.52
CA SER A 177 3.54 15.07 -8.69
C SER A 177 3.07 16.27 -7.85
N LYS A 178 3.53 16.38 -6.60
CA LYS A 178 3.20 17.53 -5.72
C LYS A 178 3.89 18.83 -6.14
N VAL A 179 5.12 18.75 -6.66
CA VAL A 179 5.84 19.91 -7.22
C VAL A 179 5.09 20.44 -8.44
N ASN A 180 4.64 19.55 -9.33
CA ASN A 180 3.89 19.94 -10.52
C ASN A 180 2.53 20.56 -10.15
N GLU A 181 1.75 20.00 -9.22
CA GLU A 181 0.51 20.64 -8.72
C GLU A 181 0.74 22.01 -8.06
N SER A 182 1.83 22.18 -7.32
CA SER A 182 2.16 23.47 -6.70
C SER A 182 2.55 24.53 -7.74
N ASN A 183 3.20 24.13 -8.83
CA ASN A 183 3.61 25.04 -9.92
C ASN A 183 2.41 25.42 -10.80
N THR A 184 1.48 24.51 -11.11
CA THR A 184 0.28 24.85 -11.89
C THR A 184 -0.68 25.77 -11.13
N ASN A 185 -0.73 25.65 -9.79
CA ASN A 185 -1.53 26.52 -8.93
C ASN A 185 -0.92 27.91 -8.71
N ALA A 186 0.39 28.09 -8.96
CA ALA A 186 1.04 29.40 -8.93
C ALA A 186 0.73 30.20 -10.22
N THR A 187 0.76 29.56 -11.39
CA THR A 187 0.51 30.22 -12.68
C THR A 187 -0.93 30.72 -12.83
N ASN A 188 -1.91 30.06 -12.20
CA ASN A 188 -3.32 30.46 -12.26
C ASN A 188 -3.71 31.61 -11.30
N ARG A 189 -2.81 32.06 -10.41
CA ARG A 189 -3.10 33.17 -9.47
C ARG A 189 -2.70 34.55 -9.99
N ASP A 190 -1.82 34.63 -10.98
CA ASP A 190 -1.33 35.91 -11.49
C ASP A 190 -2.21 36.53 -12.58
N GLU A 191 -3.07 35.76 -13.26
CA GLU A 191 -3.99 36.30 -14.28
C GLU A 191 -5.31 36.87 -13.70
N SER A 192 -5.73 36.48 -12.51
CA SER A 192 -7.02 36.94 -11.93
C SER A 192 -6.96 38.33 -11.26
N SER A 193 -5.80 39.01 -11.23
CA SER A 193 -5.63 40.28 -10.49
C SER A 193 -5.61 41.54 -11.38
N LYS A 194 -5.79 41.40 -12.69
CA LYS A 194 -5.85 42.53 -13.63
C LYS A 194 -7.21 42.64 -14.33
N GLU A 195 -8.27 42.93 -13.58
CA GLU A 195 -9.39 43.75 -14.06
C GLU A 195 -10.39 44.01 -12.93
N LEU A 196 -10.30 45.18 -12.32
CA LEU A 196 -11.39 46.15 -12.09
C LEU A 196 -10.93 47.20 -11.05
N LYS A 197 -10.64 48.41 -11.52
CA LYS A 197 -10.77 49.63 -10.72
C LYS A 197 -12.02 50.38 -11.20
N THR A 198 -12.83 50.75 -10.22
CA THR A 198 -14.14 51.42 -10.17
C THR A 198 -14.05 52.93 -10.56
N PRO A 199 -15.05 53.86 -10.39
CA PRO A 199 -16.43 53.79 -9.83
C PRO A 199 -17.56 54.66 -10.51
N ILE A 200 -18.83 54.21 -10.34
CA ILE A 200 -20.08 54.87 -9.83
C ILE A 200 -20.64 56.22 -10.41
N ASP A 201 -22.00 56.25 -10.45
CA ASP A 201 -23.01 57.33 -10.64
C ASP A 201 -23.46 57.63 -12.09
N THR A 202 -24.75 57.84 -12.47
CA THR A 202 -25.97 58.26 -11.74
C THR A 202 -27.23 57.90 -12.56
N VAL A 203 -28.34 57.55 -11.88
CA VAL A 203 -29.78 57.92 -12.12
C VAL A 203 -30.40 57.76 -13.54
N GLN A 204 -31.46 56.95 -13.71
CA GLN A 204 -32.87 57.43 -13.68
C GLN A 204 -33.91 56.34 -14.06
N ASP A 205 -34.95 56.34 -13.22
CA ASP A 205 -36.31 55.82 -13.33
C ASP A 205 -36.96 55.83 -14.74
N LYS A 206 -37.57 54.70 -15.17
CA LYS A 206 -38.89 54.70 -15.85
C LYS A 206 -39.57 53.33 -15.91
N LYS A 207 -40.61 53.21 -15.08
CA LYS A 207 -41.83 52.40 -15.18
C LYS A 207 -42.32 52.11 -16.62
N SER A 208 -42.60 50.84 -16.94
CA SER A 208 -43.81 50.45 -17.70
C SER A 208 -44.12 48.96 -17.58
N SER A 209 -45.41 48.69 -17.43
CA SER A 209 -46.12 47.42 -17.27
C SER A 209 -46.41 46.73 -18.61
N TYR A 210 -46.91 45.49 -18.54
CA TYR A 210 -47.71 44.64 -19.46
C TYR A 210 -47.03 43.26 -19.65
N SER A 211 -47.48 42.14 -19.05
CA SER A 211 -48.76 41.39 -19.17
C SER A 211 -48.92 40.61 -20.49
N ILE A 212 -48.78 39.28 -20.37
CA ILE A 212 -49.53 38.18 -21.00
C ILE A 212 -49.54 38.13 -22.55
N PHE A 213 -48.90 37.11 -23.14
CA PHE A 213 -49.53 35.91 -23.73
C PHE A 213 -48.47 34.83 -23.91
#